data_AF-A0AAN6WNB2-F1
#
_entry.id   AF-A0AAN6WNB2-F1
#
_cell.length_a   1.000
_cell.length_b   1.000
_cell.length_c   1.000
_cell.angle_alpha   90.00
_cell.angle_beta   90.00
_cell.angle_gamma   90.00
#
_symmetry.space_group_name_H-M   'P 1'
#
loop_
_entity.id
_entity.type
_entity.pdbx_description
1 polymer ?
#
loop_
_entity_poly.entity_id
_entity_poly.type
_entity_poly.pdbx_seq_one_letter_code
_entity_poly.pdbx_strand_id
1 'polypeptide(L)'
;DIDFWILRDPDGNGGRDRLAMQVLLRYHKGENNDTFIEEILAVMCPVAHILTKALAERVIANEGYQTRAEPFFATKPSKPALRNRWKEWLHKPVFRQTHLNPGGDSSVWMKSDDALTSSTFDARSERFKIAMGLLERLAQYCQRRGDAGCVNTNYPRAVRDQGMQHKPNSTLNRLSLLAPYYNLDSSARSQDLLILTN
;
A
#
# COMPACT_ATOMS: atom_id res chain seq x y z
N ASP A 1 4.19 -9.53 -8.46
CA ASP A 1 3.55 -8.87 -9.63
C ASP A 1 2.35 -8.04 -9.20
N ILE A 2 1.97 -7.05 -10.00
CA ILE A 2 0.78 -6.24 -9.76
C ILE A 2 -0.07 -6.25 -11.02
N ASP A 3 -1.38 -6.36 -10.89
CA ASP A 3 -2.34 -6.18 -11.98
C ASP A 3 -3.41 -5.20 -11.55
N PHE A 4 -3.79 -4.30 -12.46
CA PHE A 4 -4.96 -3.46 -12.28
C PHE A 4 -6.15 -4.06 -13.02
N TRP A 5 -7.34 -3.82 -12.47
CA TRP A 5 -8.59 -4.32 -13.01
C TRP A 5 -9.61 -3.20 -13.04
N ILE A 6 -10.39 -3.14 -14.12
CA ILE A 6 -11.63 -2.38 -14.17
C ILE A 6 -12.75 -3.40 -14.00
N LEU A 7 -13.40 -3.38 -12.84
CA LEU A 7 -14.51 -4.25 -12.49
C LEU A 7 -15.81 -3.58 -12.95
N ARG A 8 -16.56 -4.27 -13.80
CA ARG A 8 -17.86 -3.79 -14.26
C ARG A 8 -18.86 -3.89 -13.12
N ASP A 9 -19.43 -2.76 -12.72
CA ASP A 9 -20.50 -2.65 -11.69
C ASP A 9 -20.54 -3.85 -10.73
N PRO A 10 -19.58 -3.98 -9.80
CA PRO A 10 -19.41 -5.20 -9.02
C PRO A 10 -20.60 -5.52 -8.12
N ASP A 11 -21.44 -4.53 -7.83
CA ASP A 11 -22.66 -4.67 -7.03
C ASP A 11 -23.90 -5.03 -7.88
N GLY A 12 -23.78 -4.98 -9.22
CA GLY A 12 -24.82 -5.38 -10.17
C GLY A 12 -26.10 -4.55 -10.11
N ASN A 13 -26.05 -3.36 -9.54
CA ASN A 13 -27.19 -2.50 -9.26
C ASN A 13 -27.30 -1.28 -10.19
N GLY A 14 -26.62 -1.33 -11.35
CA GLY A 14 -26.48 -0.19 -12.26
C GLY A 14 -25.48 0.85 -11.73
N GLY A 15 -24.60 0.44 -10.81
CA GLY A 15 -23.61 1.27 -10.16
C GLY A 15 -22.42 1.63 -11.04
N ARG A 16 -21.42 2.24 -10.41
CA ARG A 16 -20.17 2.63 -11.08
C ARG A 16 -19.24 1.42 -11.17
N ASP A 17 -18.56 1.31 -12.31
CA ASP A 17 -17.36 0.48 -12.42
C ASP A 17 -16.33 0.87 -11.36
N ARG A 18 -15.62 -0.14 -10.82
CA ARG A 18 -14.65 0.02 -9.74
C ARG A 18 -13.26 -0.39 -10.20
N LEU A 19 -12.26 0.35 -9.76
CA LEU A 19 -10.89 -0.13 -9.89
C LEU A 19 -10.58 -1.17 -8.83
N ALA A 20 -9.76 -2.14 -9.20
CA ALA A 20 -9.14 -3.05 -8.28
C ALA A 20 -7.68 -3.27 -8.64
N MET A 21 -6.90 -3.66 -7.64
CA MET A 21 -5.50 -4.01 -7.77
C MET A 21 -5.30 -5.39 -7.17
N GLN A 22 -4.71 -6.29 -7.93
CA GLN A 22 -4.27 -7.59 -7.45
C GLN A 22 -2.76 -7.55 -7.26
N VAL A 23 -2.30 -7.90 -6.05
CA VAL A 23 -0.88 -8.05 -5.72
C VAL A 23 -0.58 -9.52 -5.59
N LEU A 24 0.30 -10.01 -6.46
CA LEU A 24 0.70 -11.39 -6.56
C LEU A 24 2.07 -11.56 -5.89
N LEU A 25 2.09 -12.23 -4.74
CA LEU A 25 3.30 -12.42 -3.93
C LEU A 25 4.02 -13.75 -4.25
N ARG A 26 4.13 -14.09 -5.54
CA ARG A 26 4.66 -15.39 -6.03
C ARG A 26 6.03 -15.78 -5.48
N TYR A 27 6.85 -14.79 -5.15
CA TYR A 27 8.22 -15.00 -4.67
C TYR A 27 8.37 -14.77 -3.15
N HIS A 28 7.27 -14.64 -2.42
CA HIS A 28 7.28 -14.48 -0.97
C HIS A 28 6.88 -15.77 -0.26
N LYS A 29 7.48 -15.99 0.92
CA LYS A 29 7.17 -17.13 1.78
C LYS A 29 5.71 -17.06 2.26
N GLY A 30 4.95 -18.13 2.02
CA GLY A 30 3.51 -18.17 2.33
C GLY A 30 2.64 -17.52 1.25
N GLU A 31 2.97 -17.79 -0.03
CA GLU A 31 2.34 -17.23 -1.22
C GLU A 31 0.82 -17.06 -1.05
N ASN A 32 0.37 -15.82 -1.16
CA ASN A 32 -1.03 -15.46 -1.21
C ASN A 32 -1.21 -14.30 -2.20
N ASN A 33 -2.42 -14.17 -2.73
CA ASN A 33 -2.79 -13.07 -3.60
C ASN A 33 -3.74 -12.14 -2.86
N ASP A 34 -3.34 -10.89 -2.72
CA ASP A 34 -4.19 -9.88 -2.09
C ASP A 34 -4.88 -9.05 -3.17
N THR A 35 -6.19 -8.89 -3.02
CA THR A 35 -7.00 -8.04 -3.92
C THR A 35 -7.48 -6.83 -3.14
N PHE A 36 -7.18 -5.65 -3.66
CA PHE A 36 -7.60 -4.36 -3.13
C PHE A 36 -8.64 -3.77 -4.08
N ILE A 37 -9.74 -3.28 -3.53
CA ILE A 37 -10.78 -2.56 -4.28
C ILE A 37 -10.60 -1.07 -4.03
N GLU A 38 -10.96 -0.27 -5.01
CA GLU A 38 -10.95 1.19 -4.93
C GLU A 38 -11.80 1.71 -3.78
N GLU A 39 -11.16 2.45 -2.89
CA GLU A 39 -11.78 3.19 -1.80
C GLU A 39 -12.36 4.54 -2.28
N ILE A 40 -13.40 5.01 -1.58
CA ILE A 40 -14.10 6.27 -1.90
C ILE A 40 -13.15 7.48 -1.77
N LEU A 41 -12.26 7.46 -0.77
CA LEU A 41 -11.31 8.53 -0.53
C LEU A 41 -10.00 8.24 -1.25
N ALA A 42 -9.79 8.88 -2.41
CA ALA A 42 -8.60 8.68 -3.23
C ALA A 42 -7.28 8.87 -2.46
N VAL A 43 -7.22 9.81 -1.51
CA VAL A 43 -6.03 10.07 -0.69
C VAL A 43 -5.67 8.91 0.25
N MET A 44 -6.61 8.03 0.57
CA MET A 44 -6.39 6.82 1.37
C MET A 44 -6.47 5.54 0.53
N CYS A 45 -6.74 5.65 -0.77
CA CYS A 45 -6.99 4.51 -1.64
C CYS A 45 -5.65 3.92 -2.13
N PRO A 46 -5.26 2.70 -1.68
CA PRO A 46 -4.02 2.08 -2.13
C PRO A 46 -4.02 1.84 -3.64
N VAL A 47 -5.17 1.51 -4.23
CA VAL A 47 -5.32 1.34 -5.68
C VAL A 47 -4.97 2.63 -6.42
N ALA A 48 -5.46 3.78 -5.95
CA ALA A 48 -5.16 5.08 -6.56
C ALA A 48 -3.67 5.43 -6.46
N HIS A 49 -3.05 5.26 -5.28
CA HIS A 49 -1.63 5.56 -5.07
C HIS A 49 -0.71 4.72 -5.95
N ILE A 50 -0.96 3.41 -6.02
CA ILE A 50 -0.16 2.51 -6.85
C ILE A 50 -0.42 2.76 -8.33
N LEU A 51 -1.65 3.13 -8.74
CA LEU A 51 -1.94 3.52 -10.11
C LEU A 51 -1.22 4.80 -10.52
N THR A 52 -1.26 5.85 -9.69
CA THR A 52 -0.51 7.10 -9.92
C THR A 52 0.97 6.81 -10.10
N LYS A 53 1.52 5.94 -9.24
CA LYS A 53 2.91 5.49 -9.34
C LYS A 53 3.18 4.71 -10.64
N ALA A 54 2.25 3.87 -11.08
CA ALA A 54 2.37 3.11 -12.31
C ALA A 54 2.39 4.02 -13.55
N LEU A 55 1.53 5.04 -13.56
CA LEU A 55 1.46 6.04 -14.62
C LEU A 55 2.72 6.90 -14.66
N ALA A 56 3.19 7.36 -13.50
CA ALA A 56 4.42 8.15 -13.38
C ALA A 56 5.65 7.41 -13.93
N GLU A 57 5.67 6.08 -13.83
CA GLU A 57 6.77 5.24 -14.32
C GLU A 57 6.48 4.56 -15.66
N ARG A 58 5.29 4.80 -16.24
CA ARG A 58 4.85 4.22 -17.53
C ARG A 58 4.96 2.69 -17.56
N VAL A 59 4.61 2.05 -16.45
CA VAL A 59 4.75 0.60 -16.24
C VAL A 59 3.46 -0.18 -16.49
N ILE A 60 2.44 0.44 -17.07
CA ILE A 60 1.26 -0.29 -17.58
C ILE A 60 1.56 -0.83 -18.97
N ALA A 61 1.32 -2.12 -19.19
CA ALA A 61 1.60 -2.80 -20.46
C ALA A 61 0.55 -2.50 -21.54
N ASN A 62 -0.72 -2.38 -21.14
CA ASN A 62 -1.84 -2.19 -22.06
C ASN A 62 -1.76 -0.84 -22.79
N GLU A 63 -1.97 -0.87 -24.11
CA GLU A 63 -2.02 0.32 -24.93
C GLU A 63 -3.20 1.23 -24.60
N GLY A 64 -2.96 2.53 -24.56
CA GLY A 64 -3.94 3.55 -24.19
C GLY A 64 -4.00 3.83 -22.68
N TYR A 65 -3.33 3.05 -21.84
CA TYR A 65 -3.38 3.17 -20.37
C TYR A 65 -2.06 3.65 -19.74
N GLN A 66 -1.03 3.96 -20.53
CA GLN A 66 0.33 4.12 -19.98
C GLN A 66 0.64 5.49 -19.38
N THR A 67 -0.12 6.52 -19.74
CA THR A 67 0.25 7.93 -19.46
C THR A 67 -0.83 8.74 -18.77
N ARG A 68 -2.07 8.27 -18.79
CA ARG A 68 -3.26 9.00 -18.31
C ARG A 68 -4.11 8.10 -17.44
N ALA A 69 -4.77 8.70 -16.45
CA ALA A 69 -5.62 7.98 -15.51
C ALA A 69 -7.05 7.85 -16.05
N GLU A 70 -7.48 8.79 -16.87
CA GLU A 70 -8.82 8.87 -17.45
C GLU A 70 -9.31 7.57 -18.10
N PRO A 71 -8.49 6.82 -18.88
CA PRO A 71 -8.89 5.54 -19.45
C PRO A 71 -9.33 4.50 -18.40
N PHE A 72 -8.78 4.53 -17.19
CA PHE A 72 -9.17 3.61 -16.10
C PHE A 72 -10.58 3.91 -15.56
N PHE A 73 -11.06 5.14 -15.69
CA PHE A 73 -12.36 5.56 -15.17
C PHE A 73 -13.43 5.72 -16.27
N ALA A 74 -13.01 5.97 -17.50
CA ALA A 74 -13.92 6.20 -18.63
C ALA A 74 -14.22 4.94 -19.45
N THR A 75 -13.36 3.92 -19.38
CA THR A 75 -13.57 2.67 -20.13
C THR A 75 -14.75 1.91 -19.55
N LYS A 76 -15.72 1.59 -20.41
CA LYS A 76 -16.84 0.69 -20.08
C LYS A 76 -16.51 -0.71 -20.59
N PRO A 77 -16.07 -1.64 -19.73
CA PRO A 77 -15.69 -2.97 -20.16
C PRO A 77 -16.94 -3.76 -20.61
N SER A 78 -16.82 -4.47 -21.75
CA SER A 78 -17.87 -5.39 -22.20
C SER A 78 -17.93 -6.67 -21.36
N LYS A 79 -16.78 -7.05 -20.76
CA LYS A 79 -16.62 -8.19 -19.87
C LYS A 79 -16.79 -7.78 -18.39
N PRO A 80 -17.05 -8.72 -17.48
CA PRO A 80 -17.15 -8.42 -16.04
C PRO A 80 -15.90 -7.77 -15.45
N ALA A 81 -14.72 -8.06 -16.00
CA ALA A 81 -13.48 -7.43 -15.60
C ALA A 81 -12.56 -7.24 -16.81
N LEU A 82 -11.88 -6.09 -16.86
CA LEU A 82 -10.81 -5.79 -17.82
C LEU A 82 -9.48 -5.71 -17.09
N ARG A 83 -8.53 -6.55 -17.50
CA ARG A 83 -7.18 -6.60 -16.92
C ARG A 83 -6.23 -5.61 -17.60
N ASN A 84 -5.57 -4.81 -16.78
CA ASN A 84 -4.47 -3.92 -17.15
C ASN A 84 -3.19 -4.39 -16.46
N ARG A 85 -2.30 -5.02 -17.22
CA ARG A 85 -1.12 -5.69 -16.69
C ARG A 85 -0.02 -4.69 -16.37
N TRP A 86 0.65 -4.86 -15.23
CA TRP A 86 1.94 -4.21 -15.00
C TRP A 86 2.99 -4.86 -15.91
N LYS A 87 3.84 -4.05 -16.56
CA LYS A 87 4.94 -4.53 -17.42
C LYS A 87 5.84 -5.49 -16.63
N GLU A 88 6.64 -6.27 -17.33
CA GLU A 88 7.64 -7.08 -16.65
C GLU A 88 8.57 -6.17 -15.81
N TRP A 89 8.52 -6.33 -14.49
CA TRP A 89 9.11 -5.42 -13.50
C TRP A 89 9.67 -6.21 -12.30
N LEU A 90 10.20 -7.40 -12.58
CA LEU A 90 10.54 -8.41 -11.58
C LEU A 90 11.72 -8.04 -10.66
N HIS A 91 12.58 -7.11 -11.08
CA HIS A 91 13.79 -6.73 -10.35
C HIS A 91 13.81 -5.27 -9.90
N LYS A 92 12.69 -4.57 -10.04
CA LYS A 92 12.58 -3.16 -9.67
C LYS A 92 11.54 -3.01 -8.58
N PRO A 93 11.93 -2.57 -7.37
CA PRO A 93 10.99 -2.33 -6.29
C PRO A 93 9.92 -1.32 -6.71
N VAL A 94 8.69 -1.48 -6.21
CA VAL A 94 7.63 -0.48 -6.44
C VAL A 94 7.99 0.80 -5.70
N PHE A 95 8.37 0.70 -4.43
CA PHE A 95 8.86 1.83 -3.64
C PHE A 95 10.37 1.90 -3.74
N ARG A 96 10.85 2.89 -4.48
CA ARG A 96 12.27 3.08 -4.78
C ARG A 96 12.84 4.31 -4.08
N GLN A 97 14.14 4.28 -3.83
CA GLN A 97 14.85 5.42 -3.29
C GLN A 97 15.01 6.53 -4.34
N THR A 98 15.22 7.74 -3.84
CA THR A 98 15.54 8.92 -4.65
C THR A 98 16.84 9.47 -4.10
N HIS A 99 17.84 9.64 -4.96
CA HIS A 99 19.17 10.13 -4.62
C HIS A 99 19.43 11.42 -5.38
N LEU A 100 20.33 12.23 -4.85
CA LEU A 100 20.91 13.33 -5.61
C LEU A 100 21.74 12.74 -6.76
N ASN A 101 21.67 13.33 -7.95
CA ASN A 101 22.53 12.92 -9.05
C ASN A 101 24.02 13.09 -8.66
N PRO A 102 24.81 12.02 -8.55
CA PRO A 102 26.20 12.13 -8.09
C PRO A 102 27.16 12.69 -9.16
N GLY A 103 26.75 12.75 -10.43
CA GLY A 103 27.60 13.14 -11.57
C GLY A 103 27.13 14.35 -12.38
N GLY A 104 26.18 15.14 -11.86
CA GLY A 104 25.63 16.31 -12.56
C GLY A 104 25.24 17.44 -11.59
N ASP A 105 24.35 18.33 -12.03
CA ASP A 105 23.81 19.39 -11.17
C ASP A 105 23.15 18.76 -9.93
N SER A 106 23.75 19.03 -8.76
CA SER A 106 23.30 18.59 -7.44
C SER A 106 21.88 19.05 -7.09
N SER A 107 21.24 19.89 -7.92
CA SER A 107 19.83 20.25 -7.79
C SER A 107 18.86 19.16 -8.30
N VAL A 108 19.34 18.18 -9.08
CA VAL A 108 18.50 17.19 -9.75
C VAL A 108 18.43 15.88 -8.97
N TRP A 109 17.21 15.54 -8.53
CA TRP A 109 16.91 14.27 -7.86
C TRP A 109 16.61 13.17 -8.89
N MET A 110 17.28 12.02 -8.76
CA MET A 110 17.09 10.84 -9.61
C MET A 110 16.53 9.68 -8.81
N LYS A 111 15.67 8.89 -9.44
CA LYS A 111 15.09 7.69 -8.83
C LYS A 111 16.02 6.51 -9.05
N SER A 112 16.48 5.89 -7.97
CA SER A 112 17.29 4.68 -8.01
C SER A 112 16.41 3.45 -8.29
N ASP A 113 17.04 2.33 -8.64
CA ASP A 113 16.42 1.00 -8.62
C ASP A 113 16.54 0.32 -7.23
N ASP A 114 17.16 0.99 -6.25
CA ASP A 114 17.23 0.51 -4.86
C ASP A 114 15.87 0.57 -4.16
N ALA A 115 15.59 -0.46 -3.36
CA ALA A 115 14.37 -0.55 -2.56
C ALA A 115 14.36 0.51 -1.46
N LEU A 116 13.20 1.13 -1.24
CA LEU A 116 12.97 1.98 -0.08
C LEU A 116 13.00 1.11 1.19
N THR A 117 13.94 1.39 2.08
CA THR A 117 14.02 0.67 3.36
C THR A 117 12.96 1.17 4.35
N SER A 118 12.54 0.31 5.26
CA SER A 118 11.61 0.69 6.35
C SER A 118 12.18 1.82 7.21
N SER A 119 13.48 1.80 7.50
CA SER A 119 14.16 2.89 8.23
C SER A 119 14.10 4.22 7.48
N THR A 120 14.25 4.20 6.15
CA THR A 120 14.13 5.41 5.32
C THR A 120 12.70 5.92 5.30
N PHE A 121 11.73 5.02 5.22
CA PHE A 121 10.31 5.37 5.31
C PHE A 121 10.00 6.05 6.65
N ASP A 122 10.34 5.41 7.76
CA ASP A 122 10.13 5.94 9.12
C ASP A 122 10.82 7.29 9.33
N ALA A 123 12.07 7.43 8.87
CA ALA A 123 12.80 8.70 8.97
C ALA A 123 12.12 9.82 8.17
N ARG A 124 11.56 9.51 6.99
CA ARG A 124 10.80 10.47 6.17
C ARG A 124 9.45 10.81 6.79
N SER A 125 8.75 9.82 7.36
CA SER A 125 7.50 10.02 8.08
C SER A 125 7.68 10.92 9.31
N GLU A 126 8.80 10.79 10.04
CA GLU A 126 9.08 11.67 11.18
C GLU A 126 9.35 13.11 10.73
N ARG A 127 10.02 13.32 9.60
CA ARG A 127 10.18 14.67 9.02
C ARG A 127 8.84 15.26 8.59
N PHE A 128 7.99 14.45 7.96
CA PHE A 128 6.65 14.86 7.56
C PHE A 128 5.80 15.27 8.77
N LYS A 129 5.84 14.49 9.85
CA LYS A 129 5.20 14.81 11.13
C LYS A 129 5.63 16.18 11.65
N ILE A 130 6.94 16.44 11.71
CA ILE A 130 7.47 17.74 12.19
C ILE A 130 6.96 18.89 11.33
N ALA A 131 6.99 18.72 9.99
CA ALA A 131 6.49 19.74 9.06
C ALA A 131 4.99 20.01 9.22
N MET A 132 4.21 19.01 9.64
CA MET A 132 2.78 19.15 9.92
C MET A 132 2.47 19.60 11.36
N GLY A 133 3.49 19.79 12.21
CA GLY A 133 3.30 20.17 13.62
C GLY A 133 2.64 19.07 14.46
N LEU A 134 2.76 17.80 14.06
CA LEU A 134 2.18 16.69 14.78
C LEU A 134 3.07 16.29 15.98
N LEU A 135 2.47 16.02 17.14
CA LEU A 135 3.18 15.61 18.35
C LEU A 135 3.55 14.11 18.32
N GLU A 136 2.64 13.29 17.80
CA GLU A 136 2.78 11.83 17.81
C GLU A 136 3.69 11.34 16.69
N ARG A 137 4.48 10.28 16.97
CA ARG A 137 5.37 9.65 15.98
C ARG A 137 4.56 9.11 14.80
N LEU A 138 4.99 9.44 13.59
CA LEU A 138 4.51 8.80 12.37
C LEU A 138 5.55 7.78 11.91
N ALA A 139 5.14 6.51 11.88
CA ALA A 139 5.96 5.39 11.45
C ALA A 139 5.07 4.36 10.74
N GLN A 140 5.68 3.43 10.01
CA GLN A 140 4.98 2.32 9.37
C GLN A 140 4.10 1.55 10.37
N TYR A 141 4.59 1.35 11.59
CA TYR A 141 3.84 0.66 12.64
C TYR A 141 2.58 1.44 13.07
N CYS A 142 2.65 2.77 13.15
CA CYS A 142 1.49 3.60 13.50
C CYS A 142 0.39 3.49 12.44
N GLN A 143 0.77 3.48 11.15
CA GLN A 143 -0.16 3.26 10.05
C GLN A 143 -0.90 1.93 10.22
N ARG A 144 -0.14 0.83 10.36
CA ARG A 144 -0.68 -0.52 10.56
C ARG A 144 -1.62 -0.62 11.77
N ARG A 145 -1.28 0.05 12.89
CA ARG A 145 -2.13 0.07 14.09
C ARG A 145 -3.40 0.92 13.90
N GLY A 146 -3.28 2.06 13.21
CA GLY A 146 -4.42 2.91 12.85
C GLY A 146 -5.43 2.16 11.99
N ASP A 147 -4.95 1.48 10.95
CA ASP A 147 -5.77 0.64 10.08
C ASP A 147 -6.46 -0.48 10.88
N ALA A 148 -5.71 -1.15 11.77
CA ALA A 148 -6.27 -2.17 12.66
C ALA A 148 -7.36 -1.61 13.58
N GLY A 149 -7.19 -0.38 14.08
CA GLY A 149 -8.17 0.32 14.91
C GLY A 149 -9.47 0.62 14.14
N CYS A 150 -9.35 1.12 12.91
CA CYS A 150 -10.48 1.36 12.01
C CYS A 150 -11.25 0.07 11.71
N VAL A 151 -10.54 -1.03 11.41
CA VAL A 151 -11.17 -2.33 11.14
C VAL A 151 -11.81 -2.90 12.41
N ASN A 152 -11.16 -2.77 13.57
CA ASN A 152 -11.66 -3.30 14.85
C ASN A 152 -12.98 -2.65 15.30
N THR A 153 -13.27 -1.41 14.88
CA THR A 153 -14.53 -0.72 15.18
C THR A 153 -15.68 -1.17 14.27
N ASN A 154 -15.38 -1.54 13.02
CA ASN A 154 -16.41 -1.75 11.98
C ASN A 154 -16.61 -3.22 11.59
N TYR A 155 -15.65 -4.10 11.89
CA TYR A 155 -15.64 -5.48 11.41
C TYR A 155 -15.36 -6.50 12.53
N PRO A 156 -15.80 -7.77 12.34
CA PRO A 156 -15.52 -8.84 13.28
C PRO A 156 -14.02 -9.07 13.49
N ARG A 157 -13.67 -9.57 14.68
CA ARG A 157 -12.28 -9.88 15.05
C ARG A 157 -11.58 -10.79 14.04
N ALA A 158 -12.30 -11.76 13.47
CA ALA A 158 -11.77 -12.66 12.46
C ALA A 158 -11.30 -11.90 11.20
N VAL A 159 -12.06 -10.90 10.74
CA VAL A 159 -11.73 -10.06 9.58
C VAL A 159 -10.51 -9.19 9.89
N ARG A 160 -10.47 -8.60 11.10
CA ARG A 160 -9.30 -7.86 11.58
C ARG A 160 -8.05 -8.74 11.61
N ASP A 161 -8.14 -9.91 12.22
CA ASP A 161 -7.00 -10.82 12.37
C ASP A 161 -6.52 -11.31 11.00
N GLN A 162 -7.43 -11.56 10.06
CA GLN A 162 -7.09 -11.89 8.67
C GLN A 162 -6.38 -10.73 7.97
N GLY A 163 -6.93 -9.51 8.01
CA GLY A 163 -6.30 -8.33 7.38
C GLY A 163 -4.94 -7.98 8.00
N MET A 164 -4.78 -8.26 9.30
CA MET A 164 -3.51 -8.08 10.01
C MET A 164 -2.58 -9.29 9.87
N GLN A 165 -3.00 -10.37 9.21
CA GLN A 165 -2.25 -11.63 9.13
C GLN A 165 -1.83 -12.15 10.52
N HIS A 166 -2.67 -11.91 11.52
CA HIS A 166 -2.49 -12.45 12.86
C HIS A 166 -3.00 -13.89 12.91
N LYS A 167 -2.42 -14.70 13.80
CA LYS A 167 -3.01 -16.00 14.12
C LYS A 167 -4.41 -15.78 14.73
N PRO A 168 -5.41 -16.61 14.40
CA PRO A 168 -6.74 -16.47 14.96
C PRO A 168 -6.68 -16.41 16.50
N ASN A 169 -7.36 -15.42 17.09
CA ASN A 169 -7.42 -15.21 18.55
C ASN A 169 -6.08 -14.88 19.23
N SER A 170 -5.00 -14.58 18.50
CA SER A 170 -3.70 -14.29 19.12
C SER A 170 -3.60 -12.87 19.70
N THR A 171 -4.55 -12.00 19.37
CA THR A 171 -4.62 -10.64 19.92
C THR A 171 -5.77 -10.55 20.90
N LEU A 172 -5.45 -10.76 22.18
CA LEU A 172 -6.33 -10.48 23.31
C LEU A 172 -6.57 -8.97 23.38
N ASN A 173 -7.81 -8.54 23.12
CA ASN A 173 -8.30 -7.24 23.54
C ASN A 173 -8.29 -7.20 25.08
N ARG A 174 -7.24 -6.66 25.70
CA ARG A 174 -7.43 -5.93 26.97
C ARG A 174 -7.93 -4.53 26.59
N LEU A 175 -9.25 -4.39 26.53
CA LEU A 175 -9.91 -3.09 26.47
C LEU A 175 -10.03 -2.54 27.90
N SER A 176 -9.38 -1.41 28.15
CA SER A 176 -9.88 -0.34 29.02
C SER A 176 -9.15 0.94 28.56
N LEU A 177 -9.82 1.86 27.86
CA LEU A 177 -10.39 3.05 28.49
C LEU A 177 -9.42 3.67 29.50
N LEU A 178 -8.86 4.83 29.13
CA LEU A 178 -8.07 5.75 29.98
C LEU A 178 -6.70 5.24 30.47
N ALA A 179 -5.63 5.51 29.72
CA ALA A 179 -4.31 5.79 30.29
C ALA A 179 -3.41 6.52 29.27
N PRO A 180 -3.04 7.79 29.51
CA PRO A 180 -2.08 8.52 28.70
C PRO A 180 -0.65 8.08 29.04
N TYR A 181 0.16 7.85 28.01
CA TYR A 181 1.63 7.86 28.04
C TYR A 181 2.37 6.88 28.97
N TYR A 182 3.61 6.56 28.56
CA TYR A 182 4.66 5.82 29.29
C TYR A 182 4.47 4.31 29.45
N ASN A 183 5.05 3.56 28.50
CA ASN A 183 6.23 2.75 28.83
C ASN A 183 6.95 2.29 27.56
N LEU A 184 8.12 2.91 27.36
CA LEU A 184 9.27 2.27 26.76
C LEU A 184 9.67 1.13 27.70
N ASP A 185 9.31 -0.09 27.32
CA ASP A 185 10.05 -1.34 27.53
C ASP A 185 9.07 -2.50 27.51
N SER A 186 9.23 -3.36 26.51
CA SER A 186 9.33 -4.80 26.74
C SER A 186 9.42 -5.51 25.41
N SER A 187 10.54 -6.20 25.26
CA SER A 187 10.68 -7.46 24.54
C SER A 187 9.35 -8.22 24.41
N ALA A 188 8.74 -8.15 23.23
CA ALA A 188 7.72 -9.08 22.81
C ALA A 188 7.98 -9.37 21.33
N ARG A 189 8.96 -10.27 21.12
CA ARG A 189 9.20 -11.07 19.91
C ARG A 189 8.50 -10.52 18.67
N SER A 190 9.13 -9.50 18.08
CA SER A 190 9.02 -9.23 16.66
C SER A 190 9.33 -10.54 15.94
N GLN A 191 8.32 -11.23 15.43
CA GLN A 191 8.57 -12.14 14.33
C GLN A 191 8.81 -11.23 13.14
N ASP A 192 10.09 -11.00 12.93
CA ASP A 192 10.66 -10.27 11.81
C ASP A 192 10.03 -10.77 10.51
N LEU A 193 9.29 -9.88 9.85
CA LEU A 193 9.28 -9.86 8.39
C LEU A 193 10.19 -8.73 7.95
N LEU A 194 11.47 -8.95 8.24
CA LEU A 194 12.58 -8.29 7.60
C LEU A 194 12.37 -8.47 6.09
N ILE A 195 12.02 -7.38 5.41
CA ILE A 195 12.21 -7.28 3.96
C ILE A 195 13.73 -7.27 3.78
N LEU A 196 14.28 -8.48 3.68
CA LEU A 196 15.67 -8.70 3.34
C LEU A 196 15.85 -8.28 1.89
N THR A 197 16.60 -7.19 1.76
CA THR A 197 17.57 -7.02 0.69
C THR A 197 18.33 -8.31 0.43
N ASN A 198 18.26 -8.79 -0.81
CA ASN A 198 19.39 -9.33 -1.56
C ASN A 198 19.18 -8.94 -3.02
#